data_AF-A0A845D7Y8-F1
#
_entry.id   AF-A0A845D7Y8-F1
#
_cell.length_a   1.000
_cell.length_b   1.000
_cell.length_c   1.000
_cell.angle_alpha   90.00
_cell.angle_beta   90.00
_cell.angle_gamma   90.00
#
_symmetry.space_group_name_H-M   'P 1'
#
loop_
_entity.id
_entity.type
_entity.pdbx_description
1 polymer ?
#
loop_
_entity_poly.entity_id
_entity_poly.type
_entity_poly.pdbx_seq_one_letter_code
_entity_poly.pdbx_strand_id
1 'polypeptide(L)'
;MLRRTITCRMVYAAIALAAFLATAATAQDRPNLLLIMTDNQSPNLLGAFGNRDIRTPNIDRLARDGLLFARAYATSGVCSPSRAVLMTGLIPSANGVHNGL
;
A
#
# COMPACT_ATOMS: atom_id res chain seq x y z
N MET A 1 2.52 -11.35 -57.51
CA MET A 1 2.17 -10.06 -56.85
C MET A 1 1.33 -10.23 -55.59
N LEU A 2 0.37 -11.16 -55.54
CA LEU A 2 -0.53 -11.38 -54.38
C LEU A 2 0.17 -11.74 -53.04
N ARG A 3 1.28 -12.49 -53.09
CA ARG A 3 2.04 -12.92 -51.89
C ARG A 3 2.65 -11.75 -51.10
N ARG A 4 3.11 -10.70 -51.78
CA ARG A 4 3.71 -9.49 -51.15
C ARG A 4 2.66 -8.63 -50.42
N THR A 5 1.43 -8.59 -50.94
CA THR A 5 0.33 -7.81 -50.35
C THR A 5 -0.20 -8.45 -49.05
N ILE A 6 -0.18 -9.78 -48.98
CA ILE A 6 -0.59 -10.54 -47.78
C ILE A 6 0.43 -10.36 -46.65
N THR A 7 1.73 -10.39 -46.96
CA THR A 7 2.78 -10.20 -45.96
C THR A 7 2.75 -8.80 -45.34
N CYS A 8 2.57 -7.74 -46.15
CA CYS A 8 2.42 -6.37 -45.60
C CYS A 8 1.19 -6.24 -44.70
N ARG A 9 0.04 -6.80 -45.09
CA ARG A 9 -1.19 -6.76 -44.28
C ARG A 9 -1.03 -7.46 -42.93
N MET A 10 -0.32 -8.58 -42.87
CA MET A 10 -0.05 -9.28 -41.62
C MET A 10 0.91 -8.50 -40.71
N VAL A 11 1.91 -7.83 -41.29
CA VAL A 11 2.82 -6.96 -40.52
C VAL A 11 2.06 -5.76 -39.94
N TYR A 12 1.22 -5.09 -40.72
CA TYR A 12 0.39 -3.99 -40.23
C TYR A 12 -0.61 -4.43 -39.15
N ALA A 13 -1.22 -5.62 -39.31
CA ALA A 13 -2.12 -6.18 -38.30
C ALA A 13 -1.37 -6.53 -36.99
N ALA A 14 -0.16 -7.07 -37.08
CA ALA A 14 0.65 -7.37 -35.90
C ALA A 14 1.09 -6.09 -35.16
N ILE A 15 1.46 -5.04 -35.90
CA ILE A 15 1.82 -3.73 -35.32
C ILE A 15 0.59 -3.10 -34.63
N ALA A 16 -0.58 -3.16 -35.28
CA ALA A 16 -1.82 -2.64 -34.70
C ALA A 16 -2.23 -3.40 -33.43
N LEU A 17 -2.07 -4.73 -33.41
CA LEU A 17 -2.37 -5.55 -32.24
C LEU A 17 -1.41 -5.27 -31.08
N ALA A 18 -0.11 -5.12 -31.35
CA ALA A 18 0.88 -4.76 -30.33
C ALA A 18 0.62 -3.37 -29.73
N ALA A 19 0.24 -2.39 -30.56
CA ALA A 19 -0.14 -1.06 -30.10
C ALA A 19 -1.39 -1.07 -29.20
N PHE A 20 -2.40 -1.88 -29.56
CA PHE A 20 -3.64 -2.02 -28.77
C PHE A 20 -3.40 -2.68 -27.40
N LEU A 21 -2.49 -3.66 -27.34
CA LEU A 21 -2.12 -4.31 -26.07
C LEU A 21 -1.33 -3.38 -25.15
N ALA A 22 -0.51 -2.48 -25.71
CA ALA A 22 0.25 -1.51 -24.93
C ALA A 22 -0.65 -0.44 -24.27
N THR A 23 -1.72 0.01 -24.95
CA THR A 23 -2.69 0.96 -24.37
C THR A 23 -3.58 0.33 -23.31
N ALA A 24 -3.86 -0.98 -23.36
CA ALA A 24 -4.60 -1.68 -22.32
C ALA A 24 -3.79 -1.86 -21.02
N ALA A 25 -2.45 -1.74 -21.09
CA ALA A 25 -1.54 -1.93 -19.97
C ALA A 25 -1.27 -0.65 -19.17
N THR A 26 -2.01 0.44 -19.38
CA THR A 26 -1.89 1.63 -18.54
C THR A 26 -2.38 1.28 -17.13
N ALA A 27 -1.45 0.95 -16.25
CA ALA A 27 -1.70 0.88 -14.83
C ALA A 27 -2.33 2.20 -14.37
N GLN A 28 -3.26 2.12 -13.43
CA GLN A 28 -3.91 3.32 -12.89
C GLN A 28 -2.83 4.23 -12.31
N ASP A 29 -2.66 5.45 -12.85
CA ASP A 29 -1.58 6.39 -12.46
C ASP A 29 -1.56 6.71 -10.96
N ARG A 30 -2.66 6.42 -10.25
CA ARG A 30 -2.81 6.62 -8.81
C ARG A 30 -3.24 5.32 -8.13
N PRO A 31 -2.42 4.80 -7.20
CA PRO A 31 -2.80 3.63 -6.41
C PRO A 31 -3.95 3.97 -5.46
N ASN A 32 -4.73 2.97 -5.07
CA ASN A 32 -5.66 3.09 -3.96
C ASN A 32 -4.87 3.00 -2.64
N LEU A 33 -5.17 3.90 -1.70
CA LEU A 33 -4.56 3.92 -0.38
C LEU A 33 -5.57 3.42 0.67
N LEU A 34 -5.23 2.33 1.36
CA LEU A 34 -5.99 1.81 2.49
C LEU A 34 -5.15 1.93 3.77
N LEU A 35 -5.56 2.82 4.67
CA LEU A 35 -4.94 3.00 5.99
C LEU A 35 -5.74 2.22 7.03
N ILE A 36 -5.11 1.20 7.63
CA ILE A 36 -5.68 0.42 8.74
C ILE A 36 -4.95 0.82 10.02
N MET A 37 -5.69 1.29 11.02
CA MET A 37 -5.17 1.66 12.33
C MET A 37 -5.96 0.93 13.42
N THR A 38 -5.25 0.33 14.36
CA THR A 38 -5.80 -0.35 15.54
C THR A 38 -5.57 0.51 16.77
N ASP A 39 -6.53 0.56 17.69
CA ASP A 39 -6.38 1.25 18.97
C ASP A 39 -5.70 0.35 20.00
N ASN A 40 -4.73 0.88 20.74
CA ASN A 40 -4.00 0.21 21.83
C ASN A 40 -3.36 -1.15 21.49
N GLN A 41 -2.89 -1.35 20.26
CA GLN A 41 -2.21 -2.60 19.89
C GLN A 41 -0.69 -2.51 20.10
N SER A 42 -0.17 -3.34 21.02
CA SER A 42 1.28 -3.53 21.17
C SER A 42 1.83 -4.44 20.06
N PRO A 43 3.06 -4.19 19.55
CA PRO A 43 3.71 -5.09 18.59
C PRO A 43 3.86 -6.51 19.14
N ASN A 44 4.00 -6.68 20.46
CA ASN A 44 4.12 -7.98 21.09
C ASN A 44 2.86 -8.85 20.95
N LEU A 45 1.74 -8.30 20.47
CA LEU A 45 0.50 -9.05 20.22
C LEU A 45 0.43 -9.65 18.80
N LEU A 46 1.46 -9.45 17.97
CA LEU A 46 1.47 -9.86 16.57
C LEU A 46 2.47 -10.99 16.33
N GLY A 47 2.06 -11.98 15.53
CA GLY A 47 2.93 -13.06 15.07
C GLY A 47 4.14 -12.57 14.27
N ALA A 48 3.95 -11.52 13.46
CA ALA A 48 5.01 -10.85 12.73
C ALA A 48 6.16 -10.31 13.61
N PHE A 49 5.88 -10.06 14.90
CA PHE A 49 6.88 -9.62 15.89
C PHE A 49 7.33 -10.76 16.83
N GLY A 50 7.00 -12.02 16.50
CA GLY A 50 7.48 -13.21 17.20
C GLY A 50 6.52 -13.81 18.23
N ASN A 51 5.29 -13.29 18.37
CA ASN A 51 4.29 -13.88 19.25
C ASN A 51 3.81 -15.24 18.69
N ARG A 52 3.85 -16.30 19.52
CA ARG A 52 3.42 -17.66 19.12
C ARG A 52 2.04 -18.06 19.64
N ASP A 53 1.51 -17.31 20.60
CA ASP A 53 0.25 -17.61 21.29
C ASP A 53 -0.94 -16.94 20.61
N ILE A 54 -0.76 -15.71 20.10
CA ILE A 54 -1.80 -14.94 19.42
C ILE A 54 -1.73 -15.16 17.92
N ARG A 55 -2.85 -15.56 17.32
CA ARG A 55 -2.94 -15.88 15.89
C ARG A 55 -3.38 -14.66 15.08
N THR A 56 -2.46 -14.07 14.31
CA THR A 56 -2.71 -12.89 13.46
C THR A 56 -2.42 -13.15 11.97
N PRO A 57 -2.94 -14.25 11.37
CA PRO A 57 -2.48 -14.75 10.07
C PRO A 57 -2.60 -13.74 8.92
N ASN A 58 -3.61 -12.87 8.95
CA ASN A 58 -3.81 -11.84 7.93
C ASN A 58 -2.77 -10.70 8.04
N ILE A 59 -2.46 -10.25 9.26
CA ILE A 59 -1.46 -9.20 9.50
C ILE A 59 -0.07 -9.77 9.25
N ASP A 60 0.19 -11.00 9.68
CA ASP A 60 1.47 -11.68 9.45
C ASP A 60 1.75 -11.87 7.96
N ARG A 61 0.70 -12.17 7.17
CA ARG A 61 0.80 -12.21 5.70
C ARG A 61 1.12 -10.83 5.12
N LEU A 62 0.43 -9.77 5.56
CA LEU A 62 0.73 -8.41 5.11
C LEU A 62 2.18 -7.99 5.42
N ALA A 63 2.70 -8.35 6.58
CA ALA A 63 4.08 -8.08 6.96
C ALA A 63 5.10 -8.86 6.11
N ARG A 64 4.78 -10.11 5.74
CA ARG A 64 5.63 -10.97 4.90
C ARG A 64 5.64 -10.55 3.43
N ASP A 65 4.49 -10.17 2.90
CA ASP A 65 4.32 -9.80 1.49
C ASP A 65 4.70 -8.32 1.23
N GLY A 66 4.94 -7.56 2.31
CA GLY A 66 5.25 -6.13 2.27
C GLY A 66 6.52 -5.77 3.05
N LEU A 67 6.46 -4.64 3.75
CA LEU A 67 7.55 -4.12 4.56
C LEU A 67 7.11 -4.01 6.02
N LEU A 68 7.90 -4.59 6.94
CA LEU A 68 7.70 -4.49 8.38
C LEU A 68 8.65 -3.46 8.99
N PHE A 69 8.09 -2.42 9.62
CA PHE A 69 8.87 -1.44 10.37
C PHE A 69 9.10 -1.92 11.81
N ALA A 70 10.28 -2.49 12.09
CA ALA A 70 10.63 -2.97 13.43
C ALA A 70 10.76 -1.86 14.49
N ARG A 71 10.84 -0.59 14.06
CA ARG A 71 11.08 0.59 14.91
C ARG A 71 10.17 1.75 14.52
N ALA A 72 8.86 1.53 14.56
CA ALA A 72 7.85 2.57 14.40
C ALA A 72 7.40 3.11 15.77
N TYR A 73 7.38 4.43 15.94
CA TYR A 73 7.05 5.09 17.20
C TYR A 73 5.89 6.04 17.04
N ALA A 74 4.96 6.03 18.00
CA ALA A 74 3.98 7.10 18.15
C ALA A 74 4.64 8.28 18.88
N THR A 75 4.34 9.50 18.42
CA THR A 75 4.85 10.73 19.08
C THR A 75 4.09 11.06 20.37
N SER A 76 2.94 10.42 20.59
CA SER A 76 2.18 10.49 21.83
C SER A 76 1.57 9.12 22.14
N GLY A 77 1.56 8.76 23.43
CA GLY A 77 0.89 7.56 23.94
C GLY A 77 -0.61 7.73 24.18
N VAL A 78 -1.19 8.88 23.81
CA VAL A 78 -2.62 9.19 24.02
C VAL A 78 -3.37 9.12 22.69
N CYS A 79 -4.61 8.62 22.73
CA CYS A 79 -5.40 8.29 21.54
C CYS A 79 -5.66 9.49 20.62
N SER A 80 -6.18 10.61 21.13
CA SER A 80 -6.48 11.81 20.31
C SER A 80 -5.22 12.46 19.73
N PRO A 81 -4.16 12.74 20.51
CA PRO A 81 -2.91 13.28 19.97
C PRO A 81 -2.23 12.37 18.93
N SER A 82 -2.20 11.05 19.18
CA SER A 82 -1.60 10.09 18.25
C SER A 82 -2.31 10.07 16.89
N ARG A 83 -3.64 10.07 16.88
CA ARG A 83 -4.44 10.17 15.65
C ARG A 83 -4.27 11.53 14.96
N ALA A 84 -4.22 12.61 15.73
CA ALA A 84 -4.01 13.95 15.16
C ALA A 84 -2.66 14.04 14.42
N VAL A 85 -1.60 13.46 14.97
CA VAL A 85 -0.28 13.39 14.30
C VAL A 85 -0.36 12.59 13.01
N LEU A 86 -1.04 11.44 13.01
CA LEU A 86 -1.22 10.61 11.81
C LEU A 86 -1.98 11.34 10.70
N MET A 87 -3.01 12.13 11.05
CA MET A 87 -3.86 12.82 10.07
C MET A 87 -3.27 14.14 9.57
N THR A 88 -2.48 14.83 10.40
CA THR A 88 -1.93 16.16 10.07
C THR A 88 -0.47 16.10 9.60
N GLY A 89 0.27 15.05 9.93
CA GLY A 89 1.72 14.99 9.73
C GLY A 89 2.51 15.92 10.67
N LEU A 90 1.86 16.54 11.65
CA LEU A 90 2.45 17.50 12.58
C LEU A 90 2.52 16.91 13.99
N ILE A 91 3.59 17.21 14.72
CA ILE A 91 3.74 16.84 16.14
C ILE A 91 2.71 17.56 17.02
N PRO A 92 2.39 17.06 18.24
CA PRO A 92 1.36 17.67 19.09
C PRO A 92 1.55 19.16 19.38
N SER A 93 2.81 19.61 19.55
CA SER A 93 3.13 21.04 19.74
C SER A 93 2.81 21.93 18.54
N ALA A 94 2.66 21.35 17.34
CA ALA A 94 2.36 22.07 16.12
C ALA A 94 0.88 21.93 15.69
N ASN A 95 0.20 20.85 16.06
CA ASN A 95 -1.21 20.63 15.72
C ASN A 95 -2.21 21.02 16.83
N GLY A 96 -1.73 21.33 18.04
CA GLY A 96 -2.56 21.81 19.16
C GLY A 96 -3.36 20.73 19.91
N VAL A 97 -3.25 19.45 19.52
CA VAL A 97 -3.96 18.35 20.17
C VAL A 97 -3.05 17.68 21.19
N HIS A 98 -3.16 18.09 22.46
CA HIS A 98 -2.24 17.66 23.53
C HIS A 98 -2.78 16.53 24.41
N ASN A 99 -4.10 16.46 24.60
CA ASN A 99 -4.73 15.59 25.59
C ASN A 99 -5.73 14.62 24.95
N GLY A 100 -6.08 13.56 25.68
CA GLY A 100 -7.20 12.68 25.38
C GLY A 100 -8.51 13.32 25.82
N LEU A 101 -9.61 12.94 25.17
CA LEU A 101 -10.95 13.15 25.70
C LEU A 101 -11.23 12.12 26.80
#